data_AF-U4LXB4-F1
#
_entry.id   AF-U4LXB4-F1
#
_cell.length_a   1.000
_cell.length_b   1.000
_cell.length_c   1.000
_cell.angle_alpha   90.00
_cell.angle_beta   90.00
_cell.angle_gamma   90.00
#
_symmetry.space_group_name_H-M   'P 1'
#
loop_
_entity.id
_entity.type
_entity.pdbx_description
1 polymer ?
#
loop_
_entity_poly.entity_id
_entity_poly.type
_entity_poly.pdbx_seq_one_letter_code
_entity_poly.pdbx_strand_id
1 'polypeptide(L)'
;MTQEFKDNIVAEITSKSQEMFLLRALQNDAVLEKTTVKRRRDALKAMPKALNDAFELTVERIKSQGLDSAEQAMNILKWIFLAERPLTVDELGHALAVEPEDKDMELENIVDAKAVFEGCLGLIVLDGATSTLRLVHKSLQDYLQVQYDARLIFHDGH
;
A
#
# COMPACT_ATOMS: atom_id res chain seq x y z
N MET A 1 18.16 3.65 -19.65
CA MET A 1 18.01 4.84 -18.79
C MET A 1 19.39 5.44 -18.58
N THR A 2 19.62 6.71 -18.94
CA THR A 2 20.94 7.37 -18.86
C THR A 2 21.33 7.67 -17.40
N GLN A 3 22.63 7.82 -17.13
CA GLN A 3 23.13 8.16 -15.79
C GLN A 3 22.61 9.54 -15.34
N GLU A 4 22.67 10.53 -16.22
CA GLU A 4 22.13 11.88 -16.00
C GLU A 4 20.66 11.87 -15.53
N PHE A 5 19.83 10.99 -16.11
CA PHE A 5 18.43 10.90 -15.71
C PHE A 5 18.26 10.23 -14.33
N LYS A 6 19.12 9.27 -13.97
CA LYS A 6 19.13 8.69 -12.62
C LYS A 6 19.51 9.74 -11.59
N ASP A 7 20.54 10.54 -11.88
CA ASP A 7 21.00 11.60 -10.98
C ASP A 7 19.92 12.67 -10.77
N ASN A 8 19.19 13.02 -11.83
CA ASN A 8 18.02 13.90 -11.74
C ASN A 8 16.91 13.33 -10.84
N ILE A 9 16.55 12.04 -11.00
CA ILE A 9 15.58 11.38 -10.11
C ILE A 9 16.01 11.50 -8.64
N VAL A 10 17.27 11.19 -8.35
CA VAL A 10 17.80 11.26 -6.98
C VAL A 10 17.73 12.69 -6.43
N ALA A 11 18.10 13.70 -7.21
CA ALA A 11 18.08 15.09 -6.81
C ALA A 11 16.65 15.60 -6.52
N GLU A 12 15.71 15.35 -7.43
CA GLU A 12 14.31 15.78 -7.30
C GLU A 12 13.61 15.14 -6.11
N ILE A 13 13.78 13.82 -5.93
CA ILE A 13 13.18 13.09 -4.78
C ILE A 13 13.78 13.60 -3.47
N THR A 14 15.09 13.83 -3.42
CA THR A 14 15.75 14.34 -2.20
C THR A 14 15.26 15.75 -1.86
N SER A 15 15.11 16.63 -2.84
CA SER A 15 14.62 17.99 -2.62
C SER A 15 13.14 18.05 -2.18
N LYS A 16 12.30 17.12 -2.64
CA LYS A 16 10.84 17.17 -2.43
C LYS A 16 10.35 16.36 -1.23
N SER A 17 11.20 15.51 -0.65
CA SER A 17 10.81 14.61 0.45
C SER A 17 10.83 15.26 1.84
N GLN A 18 11.25 16.52 1.98
CA GLN A 18 11.29 17.26 3.26
C GLN A 18 11.88 16.43 4.42
N GLU A 19 12.97 15.70 4.15
CA GLU A 19 13.63 14.78 5.12
C GLU A 19 12.79 13.58 5.60
N MET A 20 11.61 13.35 5.04
CA MET A 20 10.76 12.20 5.36
C MET A 20 11.14 10.98 4.50
N PHE A 21 11.75 9.99 5.14
CA PHE A 21 12.15 8.73 4.48
C PHE A 21 10.98 7.99 3.81
N LEU A 22 9.81 7.94 4.45
CA LEU A 22 8.64 7.27 3.89
C LEU A 22 8.13 7.97 2.63
N LEU A 23 8.05 9.31 2.65
CA LEU A 23 7.62 10.08 1.48
C LEU A 23 8.56 9.83 0.30
N ARG A 24 9.87 9.80 0.56
CA ARG A 24 10.90 9.45 -0.42
C ARG A 24 10.71 8.05 -1.01
N ALA A 25 10.40 7.06 -0.17
CA ALA A 25 10.14 5.69 -0.63
C ALA A 25 8.93 5.64 -1.57
N LEU A 26 7.79 6.21 -1.15
CA LEU A 26 6.55 6.25 -1.94
C LEU A 26 6.74 7.00 -3.27
N GLN A 27 7.44 8.14 -3.26
CA GLN A 27 7.79 8.90 -4.45
C GLN A 27 8.64 8.08 -5.43
N ASN A 28 9.66 7.39 -4.90
CA ASN A 28 10.54 6.55 -5.71
C ASN A 28 9.76 5.42 -6.37
N ASP A 29 8.90 4.73 -5.64
CA ASP A 29 8.10 3.62 -6.16
C ASP A 29 7.12 4.10 -7.25
N ALA A 30 6.47 5.24 -7.04
CA ALA A 30 5.56 5.83 -8.03
C ALA A 30 6.27 6.20 -9.35
N VAL A 31 7.53 6.64 -9.28
CA VAL A 31 8.35 6.92 -10.47
C VAL A 31 8.81 5.62 -11.13
N LEU A 32 9.35 4.67 -10.35
CA LEU A 32 9.98 3.47 -10.89
C LEU A 32 8.99 2.50 -11.56
N GLU A 33 7.75 2.47 -11.09
CA GLU A 33 6.65 1.69 -11.69
C GLU A 33 6.39 2.07 -13.15
N LYS A 34 6.66 3.32 -13.57
CA LYS A 34 6.38 3.73 -14.95
C LYS A 34 7.34 3.07 -15.93
N THR A 35 6.77 2.48 -16.99
CA THR A 35 7.52 1.66 -17.95
C THR A 35 8.37 2.44 -18.94
N THR A 36 8.02 3.70 -19.24
CA THR A 36 8.74 4.53 -20.22
C THR A 36 9.44 5.70 -19.55
N VAL A 37 10.60 6.10 -20.08
CA VAL A 37 11.36 7.26 -19.57
C VAL A 37 10.53 8.54 -19.56
N LYS A 38 9.67 8.74 -20.57
CA LYS A 38 8.74 9.87 -20.62
C LYS A 38 7.78 9.85 -19.42
N ARG A 39 7.10 8.72 -19.19
CA ARG A 39 6.16 8.57 -18.06
C ARG A 39 6.86 8.71 -16.71
N ARG A 40 8.10 8.22 -16.57
CA ARG A 40 8.92 8.44 -15.37
C ARG A 40 9.20 9.92 -15.12
N ARG A 41 9.53 10.67 -16.18
CA ARG A 41 9.76 12.12 -16.09
C ARG A 41 8.48 12.88 -15.72
N ASP A 42 7.35 12.47 -16.28
CA ASP A 42 6.05 13.09 -15.96
C ASP A 42 5.66 12.79 -14.50
N ALA A 43 5.86 11.55 -14.02
CA ALA A 43 5.68 11.19 -12.62
C ALA A 43 6.60 11.98 -11.68
N LEU A 44 7.87 12.17 -12.04
CA LEU A 44 8.84 12.96 -11.27
C LEU A 44 8.39 14.44 -11.09
N LYS A 45 7.72 15.00 -12.12
CA LYS A 45 7.17 16.36 -12.06
C LYS A 45 5.92 16.44 -11.19
N ALA A 46 5.05 15.43 -11.27
CA ALA A 46 3.78 15.36 -10.54
C ALA A 46 3.90 14.74 -9.13
N MET A 47 5.11 14.59 -8.60
CA MET A 47 5.30 13.92 -7.31
C MET A 47 4.57 14.64 -6.16
N PRO A 48 3.96 13.86 -5.26
CA PRO A 48 3.32 14.39 -4.07
C PRO A 48 4.36 15.10 -3.19
N LYS A 49 3.99 16.22 -2.55
CA LYS A 49 4.88 16.97 -1.65
C LYS A 49 4.58 16.72 -0.17
N ALA A 50 3.43 16.09 0.11
CA ALA A 50 2.99 15.71 1.44
C ALA A 50 2.70 14.20 1.49
N LEU A 51 2.72 13.64 2.70
CA LEU A 51 2.43 12.22 2.91
C LEU A 51 1.00 11.85 2.52
N ASN A 52 0.01 12.70 2.81
CA ASN A 52 -1.39 12.42 2.46
C ASN A 52 -1.58 12.26 0.96
N ASP A 53 -1.04 13.19 0.16
CA ASP A 53 -1.06 13.10 -1.31
C ASP A 53 -0.34 11.83 -1.80
N ALA A 54 0.75 11.42 -1.12
CA ALA A 54 1.47 10.21 -1.47
C ALA A 54 0.70 8.94 -1.12
N PHE A 55 -0.03 8.94 -0.01
CA PHE A 55 -0.93 7.84 0.36
C PHE A 55 -2.10 7.74 -0.60
N GLU A 56 -2.74 8.86 -0.94
CA GLU A 56 -3.81 8.93 -1.93
C GLU A 56 -3.35 8.35 -3.27
N LEU A 57 -2.24 8.85 -3.82
CA LEU A 57 -1.65 8.33 -5.05
C LEU A 57 -1.33 6.83 -4.97
N THR A 58 -0.85 6.35 -3.82
CA THR A 58 -0.53 4.92 -3.65
C THR A 58 -1.78 4.06 -3.55
N VAL A 59 -2.82 4.50 -2.85
CA VAL A 59 -4.11 3.81 -2.78
C VAL A 59 -4.80 3.79 -4.13
N GLU A 60 -4.76 4.88 -4.90
CA GLU A 60 -5.25 4.90 -6.29
C GLU A 60 -4.49 3.91 -7.17
N ARG A 61 -3.16 3.83 -7.02
CA ARG A 61 -2.34 2.84 -7.73
C ARG A 61 -2.75 1.42 -7.36
N ILE A 62 -2.99 1.13 -6.08
CA ILE A 62 -3.48 -0.17 -5.61
C ILE A 62 -4.81 -0.52 -6.31
N LYS A 63 -5.76 0.41 -6.32
CA LYS A 63 -7.08 0.26 -6.97
C LYS A 63 -7.00 0.11 -8.49
N SER A 64 -5.92 0.60 -9.11
CA SER A 64 -5.70 0.53 -10.56
C SER A 64 -5.02 -0.77 -11.04
N GLN A 65 -4.69 -1.68 -10.13
CA GLN A 65 -4.20 -3.02 -10.47
C GLN A 65 -5.31 -3.85 -11.16
N GLY A 66 -5.00 -5.08 -11.57
CA GLY A 66 -6.04 -6.02 -12.01
C GLY A 66 -7.10 -6.21 -10.93
N LEU A 67 -8.36 -6.46 -11.32
CA LEU A 67 -9.52 -6.47 -10.41
C LEU A 67 -9.24 -7.31 -9.15
N ASP A 68 -8.83 -8.56 -9.32
CA ASP A 68 -8.55 -9.48 -8.21
C ASP A 68 -7.43 -8.96 -7.29
N SER A 69 -6.35 -8.43 -7.86
CA SER A 69 -5.23 -7.88 -7.08
C SER A 69 -5.61 -6.60 -6.32
N ALA A 70 -6.44 -5.75 -6.94
CA ALA A 70 -6.92 -4.53 -6.33
C ALA A 70 -7.86 -4.84 -5.15
N GLU A 71 -8.80 -5.74 -5.35
CA GLU A 71 -9.72 -6.21 -4.31
C GLU A 71 -8.97 -6.85 -3.14
N GLN A 72 -8.07 -7.79 -3.43
CA GLN A 72 -7.25 -8.46 -2.43
C GLN A 72 -6.41 -7.47 -1.62
N ALA A 73 -5.69 -6.56 -2.27
CA ALA A 73 -4.87 -5.56 -1.58
C ALA A 73 -5.70 -4.60 -0.72
N MET A 74 -6.88 -4.19 -1.19
CA MET A 74 -7.79 -3.36 -0.40
C MET A 74 -8.36 -4.12 0.80
N ASN A 75 -8.70 -5.41 0.65
CA ASN A 75 -9.15 -6.26 1.76
C ASN A 75 -8.04 -6.49 2.79
N ILE A 76 -6.79 -6.68 2.36
CA ILE A 76 -5.63 -6.75 3.27
C ILE A 76 -5.50 -5.47 4.09
N LEU A 77 -5.54 -4.30 3.42
CA LEU A 77 -5.47 -3.02 4.11
C LEU A 77 -6.63 -2.82 5.10
N LYS A 78 -7.85 -3.25 4.72
CA LYS A 78 -9.04 -3.24 5.59
C LYS A 78 -8.81 -4.05 6.86
N TRP A 79 -8.41 -5.32 6.71
CA TRP A 79 -8.19 -6.23 7.83
C TRP A 79 -7.13 -5.70 8.79
N ILE A 80 -6.00 -5.21 8.28
CA ILE A 80 -4.93 -4.65 9.11
C ILE A 80 -5.37 -3.36 9.80
N PHE A 81 -6.12 -2.48 9.12
CA PHE A 81 -6.56 -1.20 9.64
C PHE A 81 -7.62 -1.34 10.74
N LEU A 82 -8.60 -2.22 10.54
CA LEU A 82 -9.75 -2.43 11.42
C LEU A 82 -9.50 -3.48 12.53
N ALA A 83 -8.38 -4.20 12.50
CA ALA A 83 -8.07 -5.19 13.53
C ALA A 83 -7.80 -4.54 14.90
N GLU A 84 -8.38 -5.12 15.96
CA GLU A 84 -8.18 -4.65 17.34
C GLU A 84 -6.73 -4.82 17.81
N ARG A 85 -6.04 -5.83 17.28
CA ARG A 85 -4.62 -6.11 17.52
C ARG A 85 -3.91 -6.44 16.20
N PRO A 86 -2.57 -6.29 16.14
CA PRO A 86 -1.80 -6.76 14.99
C PRO A 86 -2.08 -8.24 14.67
N LEU A 87 -2.24 -8.53 13.39
CA LEU A 87 -2.48 -9.87 12.86
C LEU A 87 -1.17 -10.50 12.42
N THR A 88 -1.02 -11.81 12.60
CA THR A 88 0.02 -12.58 11.90
C THR A 88 -0.36 -12.78 10.43
N VAL A 89 0.59 -13.22 9.62
CA VAL A 89 0.33 -13.57 8.21
C VAL A 89 -0.71 -14.68 8.10
N ASP A 90 -0.62 -15.70 8.95
CA ASP A 90 -1.55 -16.83 8.96
C ASP A 90 -2.95 -16.40 9.39
N GLU A 91 -3.06 -15.54 10.42
CA GLU A 91 -4.35 -14.98 10.84
C GLU A 91 -5.02 -14.16 9.74
N LEU A 92 -4.24 -13.34 9.02
CA LEU A 92 -4.75 -12.61 7.88
C LEU A 92 -5.19 -13.54 6.75
N GLY A 93 -4.40 -14.59 6.45
CA GLY A 93 -4.75 -15.58 5.44
C GLY A 93 -6.08 -16.27 5.75
N HIS A 94 -6.30 -16.66 7.00
CA HIS A 94 -7.59 -17.21 7.44
C HIS A 94 -8.72 -16.18 7.37
N ALA A 95 -8.47 -14.92 7.72
CA ALA A 95 -9.49 -13.87 7.67
C ALA A 95 -9.91 -13.52 6.23
N LEU A 96 -8.99 -13.66 5.26
CA LEU A 96 -9.26 -13.45 3.83
C LEU A 96 -9.94 -14.65 3.16
N ALA A 97 -9.88 -15.84 3.76
CA ALA A 97 -10.44 -17.08 3.20
C ALA A 97 -11.90 -17.33 3.62
N VAL A 98 -12.54 -16.37 4.29
CA VAL A 98 -13.92 -16.47 4.77
C VAL A 98 -14.75 -15.34 4.19
N GLU A 99 -15.77 -15.68 3.42
CA GLU A 99 -16.81 -14.75 3.00
C GLU A 99 -18.02 -14.81 3.95
N PRO A 100 -18.82 -13.72 4.08
CA PRO A 100 -19.99 -13.70 4.96
C PRO A 100 -21.04 -14.79 4.67
N GLU A 101 -21.01 -15.37 3.48
CA GLU A 101 -21.94 -16.39 3.00
C GLU A 101 -21.39 -17.82 3.15
N ASP A 102 -20.12 -17.95 3.53
CA ASP A 102 -19.45 -19.25 3.69
C ASP A 102 -19.93 -19.99 4.93
N LYS A 103 -20.15 -21.29 4.76
CA LYS A 103 -20.52 -22.20 5.86
C LYS A 103 -19.32 -22.85 6.52
N ASP A 104 -18.20 -22.93 5.79
CA ASP A 104 -16.94 -23.55 6.18
C ASP A 104 -15.78 -22.77 5.55
N MET A 105 -14.60 -22.80 6.17
CA MET A 105 -13.40 -22.13 5.63
C MET A 105 -12.87 -22.89 4.40
N GLU A 106 -12.72 -22.18 3.27
CA GLU A 106 -12.10 -22.75 2.07
C GLU A 106 -10.58 -22.54 2.08
N LEU A 107 -9.83 -23.59 2.45
CA LEU A 107 -8.36 -23.56 2.53
C LEU A 107 -7.67 -23.20 1.19
N GLU A 108 -8.35 -23.39 0.05
CA GLU A 108 -7.86 -23.02 -1.28
C GLU A 108 -7.84 -21.50 -1.50
N ASN A 109 -8.55 -20.73 -0.67
CA ASN A 109 -8.61 -19.26 -0.73
C ASN A 109 -7.54 -18.58 0.16
N ILE A 110 -6.67 -19.36 0.83
CA ILE A 110 -5.58 -18.80 1.63
C ILE A 110 -4.56 -18.12 0.70
N VAL A 111 -4.40 -16.81 0.89
CA VAL A 111 -3.47 -15.99 0.13
C VAL A 111 -2.02 -16.29 0.53
N ASP A 112 -1.14 -16.46 -0.47
CA ASP A 112 0.30 -16.55 -0.23
C ASP A 112 0.81 -15.26 0.45
N ALA A 113 1.54 -15.43 1.55
CA ALA A 113 2.24 -14.37 2.26
C ALA A 113 2.94 -13.37 1.32
N LYS A 114 3.54 -13.86 0.23
CA LYS A 114 4.22 -13.01 -0.73
C LYS A 114 3.26 -12.10 -1.51
N ALA A 115 2.12 -12.65 -1.94
CA ALA A 115 1.08 -11.90 -2.66
C ALA A 115 0.48 -10.79 -1.78
N VAL A 116 0.39 -11.03 -0.46
CA VAL A 116 -0.08 -10.04 0.52
C VAL A 116 0.73 -8.74 0.45
N PHE A 117 2.06 -8.83 0.34
CA PHE A 117 2.94 -7.65 0.33
C PHE A 117 3.02 -6.97 -1.04
N GLU A 118 3.07 -7.75 -2.12
CA GLU A 118 3.28 -7.20 -3.47
C GLU A 118 2.10 -6.31 -3.91
N GLY A 119 0.86 -6.72 -3.62
CA GLY A 119 -0.33 -5.96 -4.00
C GLY A 119 -0.52 -4.65 -3.21
N CYS A 120 0.06 -4.54 -2.02
CA CYS A 120 -0.13 -3.38 -1.13
C CYS A 120 0.88 -2.24 -1.35
N LEU A 121 1.79 -2.37 -2.33
CA LEU A 121 2.72 -1.32 -2.78
C LEU A 121 3.48 -0.62 -1.63
N GLY A 122 3.93 -1.38 -0.63
CA GLY A 122 4.75 -0.87 0.47
C GLY A 122 3.96 -0.15 1.57
N LEU A 123 2.63 -0.19 1.56
CA LEU A 123 1.80 0.37 2.63
C LEU A 123 1.72 -0.53 3.88
N ILE A 124 2.19 -1.77 3.79
CA ILE A 124 2.24 -2.74 4.89
C ILE A 124 3.67 -3.24 5.09
N VAL A 125 3.98 -3.63 6.32
CA VAL A 125 5.27 -4.21 6.72
C VAL A 125 5.06 -5.39 7.65
N LEU A 126 5.96 -6.37 7.57
CA LEU A 126 6.08 -7.43 8.57
C LEU A 126 7.01 -6.98 9.68
N ASP A 127 6.51 -6.99 10.91
CA ASP A 127 7.34 -6.80 12.09
C ASP A 127 8.14 -8.07 12.39
N GLY A 128 9.46 -8.00 12.24
CA GLY A 128 10.33 -9.16 12.50
C GLY A 128 10.44 -9.56 13.97
N ALA A 129 10.11 -8.67 14.91
CA ALA A 129 10.17 -8.97 16.33
C ALA A 129 8.92 -9.70 16.84
N THR A 130 7.75 -9.37 16.28
CA THR A 130 6.46 -9.93 16.69
C THR A 130 5.84 -10.87 15.66
N SER A 131 6.40 -10.96 14.45
CA SER A 131 5.83 -11.71 13.32
C SER A 131 4.41 -11.28 12.94
N THR A 132 4.10 -9.99 13.14
CA THR A 132 2.78 -9.41 12.85
C THR A 132 2.83 -8.37 11.73
N LEU A 133 1.78 -8.29 10.95
CA LEU A 133 1.53 -7.29 9.93
C LEU A 133 1.13 -5.96 10.56
N ARG A 134 1.72 -4.87 10.06
CA ARG A 134 1.41 -3.50 10.46
C ARG A 134 1.39 -2.59 9.25
N LEU A 135 0.65 -1.49 9.34
CA LEU A 135 0.80 -0.38 8.40
C LEU A 135 2.23 0.19 8.48
N VAL A 136 2.76 0.64 7.34
CA VAL A 136 4.15 1.10 7.21
C VAL A 136 4.49 2.25 8.16
N HIS A 137 3.50 3.06 8.56
CA HIS A 137 3.70 4.18 9.48
C HIS A 137 2.39 4.63 10.13
N LYS A 138 2.50 5.27 11.31
CA LYS A 138 1.35 5.83 12.03
C LYS A 138 0.56 6.85 11.21
N SER A 139 1.22 7.68 10.41
CA SER A 139 0.55 8.64 9.52
C SER A 139 -0.35 7.98 8.48
N LEU A 140 -0.07 6.73 8.07
CA LEU A 140 -0.97 5.98 7.20
C LEU A 140 -2.24 5.56 7.94
N GLN A 141 -2.13 5.15 9.22
CA GLN A 141 -3.31 4.90 10.05
C GLN A 141 -4.19 6.13 10.15
N ASP A 142 -3.59 7.30 10.40
CA ASP A 142 -4.33 8.56 10.54
C ASP A 142 -4.99 8.96 9.22
N TYR A 143 -4.29 8.78 8.09
CA TYR A 143 -4.86 8.97 6.76
C TYR A 143 -6.06 8.04 6.51
N LEU A 144 -5.92 6.73 6.74
CA LEU A 144 -7.00 5.76 6.54
C LEU A 144 -8.19 6.03 7.47
N GLN A 145 -7.94 6.48 8.71
CA GLN A 145 -9.01 6.88 9.64
C GLN A 145 -9.87 8.01 9.06
N VAL A 146 -9.26 9.07 8.54
CA VAL A 146 -9.99 10.18 7.91
C VAL A 146 -10.83 9.70 6.73
N GLN A 147 -10.29 8.82 5.89
CA GLN A 147 -11.00 8.28 4.73
C GLN A 147 -12.15 7.34 5.13
N TYR A 148 -11.94 6.54 6.18
CA TYR A 148 -12.94 5.63 6.74
C TYR A 148 -14.10 6.38 7.39
N ASP A 149 -13.81 7.40 8.20
CA ASP A 149 -14.82 8.26 8.84
C ASP A 149 -15.65 9.02 7.78
N ALA A 150 -15.01 9.39 6.67
CA ALA A 150 -15.67 9.98 5.50
C ALA A 150 -16.42 8.97 4.62
N ARG A 151 -16.36 7.66 4.93
CA ARG A 151 -16.96 6.56 4.17
C ARG A 151 -16.50 6.48 2.71
N LEU A 152 -15.23 6.81 2.47
CA LEU A 152 -14.60 6.75 1.14
C LEU A 152 -13.88 5.42 0.88
N ILE A 153 -13.63 4.65 1.94
CA ILE A 153 -13.00 3.33 1.91
C ILE A 153 -13.68 2.40 2.92
N PHE A 154 -13.57 1.09 2.68
CA PHE A 154 -14.05 0.03 3.59
C PHE A 154 -15.53 0.21 3.99
N HIS A 155 -16.40 0.34 2.98
CA HIS A 155 -17.84 0.63 3.17
C HIS A 155 -18.57 -0.44 3.99
N ASP A 156 -18.10 -1.67 3.91
CA ASP A 156 -18.55 -2.79 4.74
C ASP A 156 -17.48 -3.01 5.82
N GLY A 157 -17.88 -3.15 7.10
CA GLY A 157 -16.98 -3.61 8.17
C GLY A 157 -16.41 -4.99 7.85
N HIS A 158 -15.48 -5.52 8.67
CA HIS A 158 -14.78 -6.81 8.43
C HIS A 158 -15.63 -7.82 7.67
#